data_AF-A0A3C0GR33-F1
#
_entry.id   AF-A0A3C0GR33-F1
#
_cell.length_a   1.000
_cell.length_b   1.000
_cell.length_c   1.000
_cell.angle_alpha   90.00
_cell.angle_beta   90.00
_cell.angle_gamma   90.00
#
_symmetry.space_group_name_H-M   'P 1'
#
loop_
_entity.id
_entity.type
_entity.pdbx_description
1 polymer ?
#
loop_
_entity_poly.entity_id
_entity_poly.type
_entity_poly.pdbx_seq_one_letter_code
_entity_poly.pdbx_strand_id
1 'polypeptide(L)'
;MAVSPGVRRRLLPLLAGVMALLLSSGCAMVTMKQVAPTDYLATKRGDVLTSGKLSAASQETLSVIGLDEALCAKDVVSCQKTLEETSVLPEEQRLSALSELWVKTALGLSPKPKDRDKHPLGDAALDAWLEAARYAYAYLFFSGRTPSERAFEDRQTQVRDYYNYAAEQTAAVVFKRARESALEGEDYNAPVAGERWTLTSDFDELRMSSIPTSMVSASSVSFAGLRSTYRRDGFGAELVVMMDPPKLATAVDGEKVQIPQYSEMSAINATALLRFKGDTLQQVLDTTQVLFDVYSPESTESVDLHGEKVPLAGNFTAAYGMWLAQSGFATQSLRTLFGLSEGIGEPHMYLMQPWDPNRRIIFMLHGLGSSPEAWVNVANEIMGDPELRRQFQVWQVYYPTNAPIALNRFEINQAFNNTLKHFDPTGSSPASKDMVFIGHSMGGVLARLLVTSSGDVLWNDLLANYDLKGERLKRVQAKLGPLLHFNAEPNVERAIFIAAPHKGTDIAGNRLGRLIGRLVRLPITLLGKFEDVFQTLQQAEAQSAQPTKLQIPNSIDNLKAS
;
A
#
# COMPACT_ATOMS: atom_id res chain seq x y z
N MET A 1 4.30 -99.98 -14.42
CA MET A 1 5.06 -99.65 -15.66
C MET A 1 6.06 -98.57 -15.31
N ALA A 2 7.34 -98.84 -15.59
CA ALA A 2 8.50 -98.05 -15.20
C ALA A 2 8.56 -96.71 -15.95
N VAL A 3 8.68 -95.60 -15.21
CA VAL A 3 9.07 -94.30 -15.78
C VAL A 3 10.60 -94.21 -15.73
N SER A 4 11.19 -94.02 -16.91
CA SER A 4 12.62 -94.09 -17.21
C SER A 4 13.51 -93.11 -16.41
N PRO A 5 14.74 -93.48 -16.01
CA PRO A 5 15.65 -92.61 -15.24
C PRO A 5 16.28 -91.46 -16.04
N GLY A 6 16.01 -91.36 -17.35
CA GLY A 6 16.69 -90.43 -18.26
C GLY A 6 16.26 -88.97 -18.18
N VAL A 7 15.09 -88.66 -17.60
CA VAL A 7 14.53 -87.29 -17.63
C VAL A 7 15.02 -86.43 -16.44
N ARG A 8 15.30 -87.04 -15.28
CA ARG A 8 15.76 -86.29 -14.08
C ARG A 8 17.19 -85.74 -14.17
N ARG A 9 18.06 -86.34 -14.98
CA ARG A 9 19.47 -85.92 -15.12
C ARG A 9 19.71 -84.73 -16.05
N ARG A 10 18.73 -84.37 -16.90
CA ARG A 10 18.80 -83.19 -17.78
C ARG A 10 18.07 -81.95 -17.24
N LEU A 11 17.15 -82.13 -16.29
CA LEU A 11 16.40 -81.03 -15.66
C LEU A 11 17.20 -80.30 -14.57
N LEU A 12 18.08 -81.00 -13.83
CA LEU A 12 18.91 -80.36 -12.79
C LEU A 12 19.87 -79.28 -13.32
N PRO A 13 20.64 -79.50 -14.40
CA PRO A 13 21.52 -78.44 -14.93
C PRO A 13 20.72 -77.31 -15.58
N LEU A 14 19.51 -77.58 -16.10
CA LEU A 14 18.61 -76.56 -16.64
C LEU A 14 17.99 -75.70 -15.54
N LEU A 15 17.54 -76.31 -14.43
CA LEU A 15 17.06 -75.56 -13.26
C LEU A 15 18.20 -74.77 -12.59
N ALA A 16 19.40 -75.34 -12.47
CA ALA A 16 20.56 -74.64 -11.92
C ALA A 16 21.00 -73.48 -12.82
N GLY A 17 20.93 -73.63 -14.14
CA GLY A 17 21.18 -72.55 -15.10
C GLY A 17 20.14 -71.43 -15.02
N VAL A 18 18.84 -71.77 -14.93
CA VAL A 18 17.76 -70.77 -14.77
C VAL A 18 17.85 -70.05 -13.42
N MET A 19 18.23 -70.76 -12.35
CA MET A 19 18.39 -70.17 -11.02
C MET A 19 19.65 -69.30 -10.91
N ALA A 20 20.74 -69.65 -11.60
CA ALA A 20 21.92 -68.81 -11.74
C ALA A 20 21.66 -67.55 -12.60
N LEU A 21 20.82 -67.65 -13.64
CA LEU A 21 20.36 -66.52 -14.46
C LEU A 21 19.41 -65.58 -13.69
N LEU A 22 18.57 -66.11 -12.81
CA LEU A 22 17.70 -65.32 -11.92
C LEU A 22 18.47 -64.63 -10.79
N LEU A 23 19.58 -65.20 -10.33
CA LEU A 23 20.49 -64.58 -9.36
C LEU A 23 21.47 -63.58 -9.99
N SER A 24 21.57 -63.56 -11.33
CA SER A 24 22.30 -62.56 -12.09
C SER A 24 21.46 -61.34 -12.49
N SER A 25 20.30 -61.11 -11.85
CA SER A 25 19.61 -59.84 -11.98
C SER A 25 20.51 -58.76 -11.38
N GLY A 26 21.33 -58.13 -12.21
CA GLY A 26 22.13 -56.98 -11.82
C GLY A 26 21.20 -55.99 -11.15
N CYS A 27 21.52 -55.59 -9.92
CA CYS A 27 20.85 -54.48 -9.27
C CYS A 27 21.02 -53.28 -10.20
N ALA A 28 19.99 -52.95 -10.97
CA ALA A 28 19.98 -51.70 -11.70
C ALA A 28 20.03 -50.60 -10.63
N MET A 29 21.21 -50.01 -10.44
CA MET A 29 21.44 -48.94 -9.46
C MET A 29 20.56 -47.72 -9.73
N VAL A 30 20.03 -47.60 -10.96
CA VAL A 30 19.09 -46.58 -11.39
C VAL A 30 17.77 -47.25 -11.77
N THR A 31 16.71 -46.95 -11.01
CA THR A 31 15.33 -47.32 -11.36
C THR A 31 14.59 -46.09 -11.88
N MET A 32 13.92 -46.21 -13.02
CA MET A 32 13.15 -45.11 -13.59
C MET A 32 11.72 -45.15 -13.05
N LYS A 33 11.28 -44.05 -12.43
CA LYS A 33 9.90 -43.84 -12.03
C LYS A 33 9.38 -42.61 -12.77
N GLN A 34 8.24 -42.74 -13.46
CA GLN A 34 7.56 -41.60 -14.03
C GLN A 34 7.00 -40.72 -12.89
N VAL A 35 7.29 -39.42 -12.95
CA VAL A 35 6.80 -38.41 -12.00
C VAL A 35 5.74 -37.57 -12.71
N ALA A 36 4.62 -37.28 -12.03
CA ALA A 36 3.58 -36.43 -12.60
C ALA A 36 4.11 -35.01 -12.84
N PRO A 37 3.72 -34.31 -13.93
CA PRO A 37 4.20 -32.95 -14.20
C PRO A 37 3.92 -31.96 -13.05
N THR A 38 2.82 -32.13 -12.33
CA THR A 38 2.48 -31.33 -11.14
C THR A 38 3.46 -31.54 -10.00
N ASP A 39 3.85 -32.79 -9.75
CA ASP A 39 4.80 -33.14 -8.69
C ASP A 39 6.19 -32.63 -9.04
N TYR A 40 6.60 -32.75 -10.31
CA TYR A 40 7.85 -32.18 -10.80
C TYR A 40 7.91 -30.66 -10.59
N LEU A 41 6.86 -29.92 -10.95
CA LEU A 41 6.80 -28.47 -10.75
C LEU A 41 6.78 -28.09 -9.26
N ALA A 42 6.05 -28.83 -8.43
CA ALA A 42 6.00 -28.61 -6.99
C ALA A 42 7.37 -28.85 -6.33
N THR A 43 8.09 -29.90 -6.74
CA THR A 43 9.46 -30.16 -6.27
C THR A 43 10.45 -29.10 -6.78
N LYS A 44 10.32 -28.68 -8.04
CA LYS A 44 11.22 -27.66 -8.64
C LYS A 44 11.09 -26.31 -7.96
N ARG A 45 9.88 -25.91 -7.59
CA ARG A 45 9.59 -24.62 -6.94
C ARG A 45 9.61 -24.69 -5.41
N GLY A 46 9.55 -25.90 -4.85
CA GLY A 46 9.47 -26.12 -3.41
C GLY A 46 10.80 -25.81 -2.72
N ASP A 47 10.70 -25.13 -1.59
CA ASP A 47 11.82 -24.85 -0.70
C ASP A 47 11.39 -24.73 0.77
N VAL A 48 12.29 -24.25 1.62
CA VAL A 48 12.05 -24.11 3.06
C VAL A 48 10.91 -23.13 3.37
N LEU A 49 10.70 -22.07 2.57
CA LEU A 49 9.64 -21.08 2.80
C LEU A 49 8.28 -21.61 2.36
N THR A 50 8.21 -22.40 1.30
CA THR A 50 6.94 -22.90 0.77
C THR A 50 6.53 -24.26 1.31
N SER A 51 7.49 -25.16 1.52
CA SER A 51 7.26 -26.58 1.87
C SER A 51 7.75 -26.96 3.27
N GLY A 52 8.55 -26.11 3.92
CA GLY A 52 9.22 -26.40 5.19
C GLY A 52 10.40 -27.37 5.08
N LYS A 53 10.73 -27.83 3.87
CA LYS A 53 11.85 -28.73 3.57
C LYS A 53 12.87 -28.02 2.68
N LEU A 54 14.13 -28.44 2.74
CA LEU A 54 15.13 -27.91 1.81
C LEU A 54 14.74 -28.17 0.35
N SER A 55 15.05 -27.23 -0.54
CA SER A 55 14.86 -27.36 -1.98
C SER A 55 15.64 -28.54 -2.54
N ALA A 56 15.22 -29.05 -3.70
CA ALA A 56 15.93 -30.13 -4.38
C ALA A 56 17.40 -29.77 -4.66
N ALA A 57 17.68 -28.52 -5.02
CA ALA A 57 19.03 -28.02 -5.28
C ALA A 57 19.91 -28.03 -4.02
N SER A 58 19.38 -27.61 -2.86
CA SER A 58 20.12 -27.67 -1.59
C SER A 58 20.31 -29.12 -1.12
N GLN A 59 19.33 -30.00 -1.30
CA GLN A 59 19.48 -31.42 -0.98
C GLN A 59 20.57 -32.10 -1.85
N GLU A 60 20.62 -31.78 -3.14
CA GLU A 60 21.68 -32.25 -4.03
C GLU A 60 23.06 -31.73 -3.60
N THR A 61 23.15 -30.43 -3.29
CA THR A 61 24.38 -29.79 -2.79
C THR A 61 24.91 -30.47 -1.52
N LEU A 62 24.02 -30.78 -0.56
CA LEU A 62 24.38 -31.51 0.65
C LEU A 62 24.83 -32.95 0.35
N SER A 63 24.14 -33.62 -0.58
CA SER A 63 24.45 -35.01 -0.95
C SER A 63 25.86 -35.17 -1.53
N VAL A 64 26.33 -34.18 -2.30
CA VAL A 64 27.69 -34.17 -2.89
C VAL A 64 28.78 -34.20 -1.82
N ILE A 65 28.55 -33.59 -0.65
CA ILE A 65 29.49 -33.57 0.47
C ILE A 65 29.17 -34.64 1.54
N GLY A 66 28.30 -35.61 1.22
CA GLY A 66 27.95 -36.71 2.12
C GLY A 66 27.04 -36.30 3.27
N LEU A 67 26.35 -35.17 3.17
CA LEU A 67 25.34 -34.71 4.11
C LEU A 67 23.92 -34.93 3.55
N ASP A 68 22.94 -34.97 4.44
CA ASP A 68 21.53 -34.95 4.08
C ASP A 68 20.74 -34.06 5.05
N GLU A 69 19.47 -33.81 4.73
CA GLU A 69 18.62 -32.95 5.55
C GLU A 69 18.43 -33.48 6.98
N ALA A 70 18.43 -34.79 7.19
CA ALA A 70 18.24 -35.40 8.50
C ALA A 70 19.50 -35.31 9.38
N LEU A 71 20.68 -35.44 8.78
CA LEU A 71 21.97 -35.20 9.43
C LEU A 71 22.10 -33.72 9.81
N CYS A 72 21.80 -32.82 8.89
CA CYS A 72 21.82 -31.38 9.17
C CYS A 72 20.81 -30.97 10.24
N ALA A 73 19.65 -31.62 10.32
CA ALA A 73 18.67 -31.34 11.38
C ALA A 73 19.14 -31.79 12.79
N LYS A 74 20.07 -32.75 12.89
CA LYS A 74 20.63 -33.20 14.18
C LYS A 74 21.70 -32.24 14.71
N ASP A 75 22.51 -31.69 13.83
CA ASP A 75 23.59 -30.77 14.16
C ASP A 75 23.73 -29.70 13.06
N VAL A 76 22.91 -28.66 13.19
CA VAL A 76 22.82 -27.56 12.23
C VAL A 76 24.15 -26.80 12.16
N VAL A 77 24.81 -26.59 13.30
CA VAL A 77 26.06 -25.84 13.38
C VAL A 77 27.18 -26.57 12.64
N SER A 78 27.32 -27.87 12.87
CA SER A 78 28.30 -28.70 12.16
C SER A 78 28.01 -28.79 10.66
N CYS A 79 26.74 -28.92 10.27
CA CYS A 79 26.33 -28.92 8.86
C CYS A 79 26.66 -27.59 8.16
N GLN A 80 26.31 -26.45 8.75
CA GLN A 80 26.65 -25.12 8.21
C GLN A 80 28.16 -24.96 8.07
N LYS A 81 28.92 -25.26 9.14
CA LYS A 81 30.38 -25.17 9.11
C LYS A 81 31.02 -26.04 8.02
N THR A 82 30.54 -27.27 7.87
CA THR A 82 31.05 -28.19 6.82
C THR A 82 30.79 -27.62 5.42
N LEU A 83 29.61 -27.03 5.20
CA LEU A 83 29.26 -26.40 3.94
C LEU A 83 30.01 -25.07 3.72
N GLU A 84 30.37 -24.34 4.78
CA GLU A 84 31.20 -23.13 4.70
C GLU A 84 32.64 -23.45 4.29
N GLU A 85 33.25 -24.47 4.90
CA GLU A 85 34.66 -24.80 4.75
C GLU A 85 34.98 -25.67 3.52
N THR A 86 33.98 -26.27 2.87
CA THR A 86 34.21 -27.16 1.73
C THR A 86 34.65 -26.42 0.47
N SER A 87 35.72 -26.91 -0.16
CA SER A 87 36.21 -26.45 -1.47
C SER A 87 35.72 -27.32 -2.63
N VAL A 88 34.92 -28.36 -2.36
CA VAL A 88 34.47 -29.35 -3.36
C VAL A 88 33.33 -28.80 -4.22
N LEU A 89 32.55 -27.86 -3.69
CA LEU A 89 31.33 -27.35 -4.33
C LEU A 89 31.59 -26.05 -5.10
N PRO A 90 30.88 -25.83 -6.23
CA PRO A 90 30.79 -24.51 -6.85
C PRO A 90 30.28 -23.46 -5.85
N GLU A 91 30.85 -22.26 -5.92
CA GLU A 91 30.55 -21.17 -4.98
C GLU A 91 29.06 -20.81 -4.95
N GLU A 92 28.40 -20.70 -6.10
CA GLU A 92 26.96 -20.42 -6.20
C GLU A 92 26.08 -21.47 -5.48
N GLN A 93 26.42 -22.76 -5.65
CA GLN A 93 25.68 -23.85 -5.00
C GLN A 93 25.87 -23.77 -3.49
N ARG A 94 27.11 -23.55 -3.04
CA ARG A 94 27.46 -23.41 -1.63
C ARG A 94 26.73 -22.22 -0.99
N LEU A 95 26.81 -21.02 -1.58
CA LEU A 95 26.18 -19.80 -1.05
C LEU A 95 24.66 -19.90 -1.00
N SER A 96 24.02 -20.41 -2.07
CA SER A 96 22.57 -20.54 -2.09
C SER A 96 22.07 -21.58 -1.07
N ALA A 97 22.77 -22.72 -0.93
CA ALA A 97 22.42 -23.74 0.06
C ALA A 97 22.65 -23.26 1.51
N LEU A 98 23.71 -22.49 1.77
CA LEU A 98 23.93 -21.84 3.06
C LEU A 98 22.81 -20.86 3.39
N SER A 99 22.39 -20.01 2.45
CA SER A 99 21.26 -19.10 2.65
C SER A 99 20.00 -19.86 3.06
N GLU A 100 19.65 -20.93 2.34
CA GLU A 100 18.46 -21.72 2.64
C GLU A 100 18.53 -22.44 3.99
N LEU A 101 19.70 -22.98 4.35
CA LEU A 101 19.92 -23.59 5.67
C LEU A 101 19.75 -22.55 6.78
N TRP A 102 20.28 -21.34 6.60
CA TRP A 102 20.10 -20.26 7.56
C TRP A 102 18.64 -19.80 7.67
N VAL A 103 17.88 -19.75 6.57
CA VAL A 103 16.42 -19.54 6.62
C VAL A 103 15.76 -20.63 7.47
N LYS A 104 16.12 -21.89 7.29
CA LYS A 104 15.58 -23.00 8.08
C LYS A 104 15.88 -22.84 9.57
N THR A 105 17.12 -22.48 9.91
CA THR A 105 17.54 -22.17 11.28
C THR A 105 16.74 -21.01 11.87
N ALA A 106 16.63 -19.91 11.12
CA ALA A 106 15.93 -18.71 11.55
C ALA A 106 14.43 -18.97 11.77
N LEU A 107 13.78 -19.77 10.91
CA LEU A 107 12.40 -20.23 11.11
C LEU A 107 12.23 -21.06 12.38
N GLY A 108 13.20 -21.92 12.71
CA GLY A 108 13.19 -22.73 13.93
C GLY A 108 13.38 -21.90 15.21
N LEU A 109 14.13 -20.80 15.14
CA LEU A 109 14.36 -19.88 16.25
C LEU A 109 13.27 -18.81 16.38
N SER A 110 12.53 -18.54 15.30
CA SER A 110 11.51 -17.49 15.27
C SER A 110 10.24 -17.89 16.02
N PRO A 111 9.57 -16.95 16.70
CA PRO A 111 8.25 -17.17 17.29
C PRO A 111 7.24 -17.62 16.22
N LYS A 112 6.33 -18.52 16.62
CA LYS A 112 5.21 -18.90 15.75
C LYS A 112 4.34 -17.68 15.42
N PRO A 113 3.72 -17.59 14.23
CA PRO A 113 2.97 -16.42 13.80
C PRO A 113 1.96 -15.88 14.84
N LYS A 114 1.23 -16.79 15.52
CA LYS A 114 0.23 -16.45 16.54
C LYS A 114 0.78 -15.83 17.83
N ASP A 115 2.09 -15.96 18.07
CA ASP A 115 2.76 -15.54 19.30
C ASP A 115 3.70 -14.34 19.06
N ARG A 116 3.83 -13.87 17.81
CA ARG A 116 4.74 -12.78 17.41
C ARG A 116 4.45 -11.45 18.13
N ASP A 117 3.20 -11.15 18.40
CA ASP A 117 2.81 -9.92 19.14
C ASP A 117 3.22 -9.97 20.62
N LYS A 118 3.39 -11.19 21.17
CA LYS A 118 3.71 -11.42 22.58
C LYS A 118 5.19 -11.67 22.82
N HIS A 119 5.86 -12.27 21.84
CA HIS A 119 7.28 -12.60 21.90
C HIS A 119 7.95 -11.98 20.68
N PRO A 120 8.67 -10.85 20.85
CA PRO A 120 9.44 -10.27 19.75
C PRO A 120 10.53 -11.25 19.30
N LEU A 121 11.02 -11.04 18.09
CA LEU A 121 12.12 -11.82 17.53
C LEU A 121 13.38 -11.62 18.39
N GLY A 122 13.90 -12.70 18.96
CA GLY A 122 15.08 -12.68 19.82
C GLY A 122 16.37 -12.54 19.02
N ASP A 123 17.47 -12.18 19.69
CA ASP A 123 18.74 -11.86 19.01
C ASP A 123 19.32 -13.05 18.22
N ALA A 124 19.22 -14.28 18.73
CA ALA A 124 19.66 -15.47 17.98
C ALA A 124 18.85 -15.71 16.70
N ALA A 125 17.55 -15.40 16.71
CA ALA A 125 16.73 -15.49 15.50
C ALA A 125 17.08 -14.38 14.51
N LEU A 126 17.39 -13.18 15.01
CA LEU A 126 17.83 -12.05 14.18
C LEU A 126 19.17 -12.36 13.53
N ASP A 127 20.12 -12.93 14.29
CA ASP A 127 21.41 -13.37 13.77
C ASP A 127 21.25 -14.36 12.61
N ALA A 128 20.40 -15.38 12.79
CA ALA A 128 20.12 -16.35 11.75
C ALA A 128 19.45 -15.75 10.50
N TRP A 129 18.56 -14.76 10.65
CA TRP A 129 17.99 -14.03 9.51
C TRP A 129 19.02 -13.18 8.79
N LEU A 130 19.89 -12.47 9.52
CA LEU A 130 20.97 -11.68 8.93
C LEU A 130 21.97 -12.56 8.18
N GLU A 131 22.27 -13.75 8.69
CA GLU A 131 23.07 -14.76 7.99
C GLU A 131 22.40 -15.26 6.71
N ALA A 132 21.10 -15.59 6.77
CA ALA A 132 20.33 -15.99 5.60
C ALA A 132 20.38 -14.91 4.50
N ALA A 133 20.19 -13.64 4.89
CA ALA A 133 20.29 -12.49 4.01
C ALA A 133 21.71 -12.30 3.47
N ARG A 134 22.75 -12.45 4.30
CA ARG A 134 24.16 -12.30 3.90
C ARG A 134 24.55 -13.29 2.81
N TYR A 135 24.23 -14.56 3.00
CA TYR A 135 24.53 -15.59 2.00
C TYR A 135 23.69 -15.43 0.73
N ALA A 136 22.44 -14.97 0.83
CA ALA A 136 21.64 -14.64 -0.34
C ALA A 136 22.23 -13.44 -1.11
N TYR A 137 22.63 -12.38 -0.40
CA TYR A 137 23.28 -11.21 -0.96
C TYR A 137 24.59 -11.58 -1.68
N ALA A 138 25.42 -12.39 -1.02
CA ALA A 138 26.65 -12.94 -1.61
C ALA A 138 26.37 -13.76 -2.87
N TYR A 139 25.36 -14.64 -2.86
CA TYR A 139 24.94 -15.37 -4.06
C TYR A 139 24.52 -14.40 -5.17
N LEU A 140 23.69 -13.40 -4.86
CA LEU A 140 23.12 -12.49 -5.86
C LEU A 140 24.18 -11.59 -6.50
N PHE A 141 25.18 -11.12 -5.75
CA PHE A 141 26.10 -10.07 -6.23
C PHE A 141 27.59 -10.45 -6.28
N PHE A 142 28.01 -11.55 -5.65
CA PHE A 142 29.42 -11.88 -5.47
C PHE A 142 29.84 -13.26 -5.97
N SER A 143 28.93 -14.02 -6.58
CA SER A 143 29.19 -15.41 -7.00
C SER A 143 29.72 -15.58 -8.43
N GLY A 144 30.16 -14.47 -9.03
CA GLY A 144 30.78 -14.44 -10.37
C GLY A 144 29.81 -14.27 -11.55
N ARG A 145 28.51 -14.51 -11.36
CA ARG A 145 27.45 -14.18 -12.32
C ARG A 145 26.51 -13.13 -11.78
N THR A 146 26.05 -12.22 -12.63
CA THR A 146 25.13 -11.14 -12.22
C THR A 146 23.70 -11.67 -12.07
N PRO A 147 22.82 -10.97 -11.35
CA PRO A 147 21.40 -11.33 -11.31
C PRO A 147 20.76 -11.38 -12.71
N SER A 148 21.18 -10.49 -13.59
CA SER A 148 20.68 -10.39 -14.96
C SER A 148 20.98 -11.66 -15.78
N GLU A 149 22.17 -12.24 -15.60
CA GLU A 149 22.58 -13.49 -16.26
C GLU A 149 21.77 -14.71 -15.79
N ARG A 150 21.15 -14.62 -14.61
CA ARG A 150 20.38 -15.70 -13.96
C ARG A 150 18.87 -15.43 -13.89
N ALA A 151 18.37 -14.42 -14.61
CA ALA A 151 17.00 -13.92 -14.51
C ALA A 151 15.91 -15.00 -14.69
N PHE A 152 16.18 -16.09 -15.43
CA PHE A 152 15.24 -17.18 -15.68
C PHE A 152 15.47 -18.43 -14.83
N GLU A 153 16.43 -18.40 -13.91
CA GLU A 153 16.72 -19.52 -13.01
C GLU A 153 15.75 -19.52 -11.81
N ASP A 154 14.99 -20.60 -11.61
CA ASP A 154 14.11 -20.76 -10.43
C ASP A 154 14.90 -20.59 -9.12
N ARG A 155 16.18 -21.02 -9.13
CA ARG A 155 17.06 -20.90 -7.96
C ARG A 155 17.31 -19.45 -7.57
N GLN A 156 17.46 -18.56 -8.54
CA GLN A 156 17.60 -17.13 -8.24
C GLN A 156 16.34 -16.58 -7.59
N THR A 157 15.17 -17.00 -8.06
CA THR A 157 13.89 -16.59 -7.46
C THR A 157 13.81 -17.02 -6.00
N GLN A 158 14.14 -18.28 -5.70
CA GLN A 158 14.19 -18.80 -4.32
C GLN A 158 15.16 -18.02 -3.43
N VAL A 159 16.39 -17.79 -3.88
CA VAL A 159 17.41 -17.08 -3.07
C VAL A 159 17.03 -15.61 -2.86
N ARG A 160 16.44 -14.95 -3.86
CA ARG A 160 15.86 -13.61 -3.70
C ARG A 160 14.74 -13.62 -2.66
N ASP A 161 13.86 -14.63 -2.68
CA ASP A 161 12.76 -14.72 -1.72
C ASP A 161 13.28 -14.97 -0.29
N TYR A 162 14.37 -15.74 -0.13
CA TYR A 162 15.10 -15.88 1.16
C TYR A 162 15.61 -14.53 1.65
N TYR A 163 16.27 -13.76 0.78
CA TYR A 163 16.75 -12.42 1.11
C TYR A 163 15.60 -11.50 1.50
N ASN A 164 14.55 -11.40 0.67
CA ASN A 164 13.43 -10.49 0.90
C ASN A 164 12.72 -10.82 2.22
N TYR A 165 12.52 -12.11 2.52
CA TYR A 165 11.90 -12.53 3.78
C TYR A 165 12.80 -12.26 4.99
N ALA A 166 14.12 -12.47 4.87
CA ALA A 166 15.08 -12.12 5.91
C ALA A 166 15.14 -10.60 6.17
N ALA A 167 15.10 -9.79 5.11
CA ALA A 167 15.00 -8.34 5.19
C ALA A 167 13.71 -7.90 5.89
N GLU A 168 12.58 -8.57 5.63
CA GLU A 168 11.30 -8.32 6.30
C GLU A 168 11.39 -8.59 7.82
N GLN A 169 11.95 -9.74 8.21
CA GLN A 169 12.11 -10.09 9.63
C GLN A 169 13.07 -9.13 10.34
N THR A 170 14.15 -8.72 9.66
CA THR A 170 15.10 -7.73 10.18
C THR A 170 14.45 -6.36 10.34
N ALA A 171 13.69 -5.91 9.34
CA ALA A 171 12.98 -4.64 9.36
C ALA A 171 12.02 -4.54 10.55
N ALA A 172 11.33 -5.63 10.91
CA ALA A 172 10.45 -5.66 12.09
C ALA A 172 11.20 -5.37 13.39
N VAL A 173 12.44 -5.86 13.55
CA VAL A 173 13.26 -5.59 14.73
C VAL A 173 13.79 -4.16 14.70
N VAL A 174 14.32 -3.70 13.57
CA VAL A 174 14.85 -2.34 13.41
C VAL A 174 13.77 -1.30 13.68
N PHE A 175 12.60 -1.42 13.05
CA PHE A 175 11.47 -0.50 13.26
C PHE A 175 11.05 -0.42 14.72
N LYS A 176 10.95 -1.57 15.41
CA LYS A 176 10.53 -1.61 16.81
C LYS A 176 11.55 -0.89 17.70
N ARG A 177 12.84 -1.25 17.59
CA ARG A 177 13.91 -0.69 18.42
C ARG A 177 14.13 0.80 18.12
N ALA A 178 14.18 1.19 16.85
CA ALA A 178 14.31 2.59 16.43
C ALA A 178 13.15 3.44 16.95
N ARG A 179 11.91 2.92 16.90
CA ARG A 179 10.75 3.59 17.48
C ARG A 179 10.83 3.75 18.99
N GLU A 180 11.25 2.72 19.72
CA GLU A 180 11.43 2.78 21.18
C GLU A 180 12.46 3.86 21.55
N SER A 181 13.64 3.85 20.91
CA SER A 181 14.68 4.88 21.06
C SER A 181 14.19 6.29 20.72
N ALA A 182 13.48 6.47 19.59
CA ALA A 182 13.02 7.78 19.17
C ALA A 182 11.94 8.36 20.11
N LEU A 183 11.12 7.51 20.74
CA LEU A 183 10.17 7.94 21.78
C LEU A 183 10.88 8.41 23.06
N GLU A 184 12.12 7.99 23.29
CA GLU A 184 12.98 8.47 24.37
C GLU A 184 13.79 9.72 23.97
N GLY A 185 13.65 10.20 22.73
CA GLY A 185 14.26 11.42 22.21
C GLY A 185 15.53 11.21 21.38
N GLU A 186 15.88 9.97 21.04
CA GLU A 186 16.99 9.67 20.14
C GLU A 186 16.62 9.88 18.66
N ASP A 187 17.62 9.92 17.79
CA ASP A 187 17.43 9.94 16.34
C ASP A 187 16.84 8.60 15.87
N TYR A 188 15.83 8.63 15.00
CA TYR A 188 15.22 7.43 14.43
C TYR A 188 16.19 6.63 13.54
N ASN A 189 17.21 7.31 12.98
CA ASN A 189 18.29 6.68 12.21
C ASN A 189 19.43 6.13 13.09
N ALA A 190 19.31 6.21 14.43
CA ALA A 190 20.35 5.71 15.33
C ALA A 190 20.67 4.23 15.06
N PRO A 191 21.96 3.83 15.10
CA PRO A 191 22.33 2.44 14.84
C PRO A 191 21.67 1.47 15.82
N VAL A 192 21.08 0.40 15.29
CA VAL A 192 20.48 -0.67 16.08
C VAL A 192 21.52 -1.79 16.25
N ALA A 193 21.85 -2.09 17.50
CA ALA A 193 22.72 -3.23 17.81
C ALA A 193 21.95 -4.55 17.72
N GLY A 194 22.55 -5.53 17.06
CA GLY A 194 22.26 -6.96 17.25
C GLY A 194 23.32 -7.61 18.14
N GLU A 195 23.27 -8.94 18.31
CA GLU A 195 24.22 -9.66 19.17
C GLU A 195 25.68 -9.40 18.77
N ARG A 196 25.98 -9.54 17.48
CA ARG A 196 27.28 -9.18 16.88
C ARG A 196 27.19 -8.14 15.78
N TRP A 197 25.97 -7.77 15.37
CA TRP A 197 25.70 -6.92 14.22
C TRP A 197 25.53 -5.46 14.62
N THR A 198 25.89 -4.55 13.74
CA THR A 198 25.50 -3.13 13.83
C THR A 198 24.72 -2.79 12.57
N LEU A 199 23.44 -2.46 12.75
CA LEU A 199 22.56 -2.04 11.68
C LEU A 199 22.47 -0.51 11.69
N THR A 200 22.96 0.13 10.62
CA THR A 200 22.80 1.58 10.42
C THR A 200 21.65 1.79 9.46
N SER A 201 20.66 2.59 9.86
CA SER A 201 19.45 2.80 9.07
C SER A 201 19.47 4.13 8.35
N ASP A 202 18.87 4.18 7.17
CA ASP A 202 18.56 5.43 6.45
C ASP A 202 17.07 5.42 6.08
N PHE A 203 16.30 6.21 6.82
CA PHE A 203 14.87 6.42 6.59
C PHE A 203 14.57 7.78 5.94
N ASP A 204 15.58 8.58 5.60
CA ASP A 204 15.38 9.96 5.17
C ASP A 204 14.62 10.04 3.84
N GLU A 205 14.71 9.00 3.01
CA GLU A 205 13.99 8.88 1.75
C GLU A 205 12.47 8.68 1.92
N LEU A 206 11.98 8.22 3.08
CA LEU A 206 10.55 7.95 3.31
C LEU A 206 9.70 9.18 3.67
N ARG A 207 10.28 10.37 3.82
CA ARG A 207 9.57 11.63 4.17
C ARG A 207 8.56 11.46 5.32
N MET A 208 9.00 10.91 6.44
CA MET A 208 8.13 10.67 7.60
C MET A 208 7.74 11.98 8.30
N SER A 209 6.44 12.17 8.55
CA SER A 209 5.91 13.37 9.23
C SER A 209 5.95 13.31 10.75
N SER A 210 6.17 12.12 11.31
CA SER A 210 6.22 11.85 12.76
C SER A 210 7.04 10.58 13.01
N ILE A 211 7.17 10.17 14.26
CA ILE A 211 7.62 8.80 14.57
C ILE A 211 6.52 7.84 14.09
N PRO A 212 6.85 6.77 13.35
CA PRO A 212 5.87 5.76 12.92
C PRO A 212 5.13 5.12 14.10
N THR A 213 3.84 4.88 13.93
CA THR A 213 3.00 4.20 14.94
C THR A 213 3.17 2.69 14.88
N SER A 214 3.28 2.14 13.67
CA SER A 214 3.52 0.71 13.43
C SER A 214 4.11 0.47 12.05
N MET A 215 4.61 -0.74 11.82
CA MET A 215 5.04 -1.21 10.51
C MET A 215 4.45 -2.61 10.28
N VAL A 216 3.99 -2.86 9.06
CA VAL A 216 3.39 -4.14 8.66
C VAL A 216 4.04 -4.62 7.36
N SER A 217 4.29 -5.92 7.27
CA SER A 217 4.68 -6.52 5.98
C SER A 217 3.54 -6.40 4.96
N ALA A 218 3.86 -5.94 3.75
CA ALA A 218 2.89 -5.87 2.67
C ALA A 218 2.48 -7.27 2.15
N SER A 219 3.27 -8.31 2.46
CA SER A 219 3.00 -9.70 2.08
C SER A 219 1.99 -10.37 3.01
N SER A 220 1.86 -9.89 4.26
CA SER A 220 0.96 -10.45 5.28
C SER A 220 -0.45 -9.86 5.28
N VAL A 221 -0.70 -8.83 4.46
CA VAL A 221 -2.00 -8.15 4.36
C VAL A 221 -2.74 -8.54 3.09
N SER A 222 -4.03 -8.84 3.27
CA SER A 222 -4.98 -9.03 2.17
C SER A 222 -6.26 -8.26 2.49
N PHE A 223 -6.80 -7.53 1.51
CA PHE A 223 -7.95 -6.66 1.73
C PHE A 223 -9.19 -7.22 1.05
N ALA A 224 -10.28 -7.34 1.81
CA ALA A 224 -11.60 -7.58 1.23
C ALA A 224 -12.17 -6.24 0.72
N GLY A 225 -12.51 -6.15 -0.57
CA GLY A 225 -13.13 -4.97 -1.18
C GLY A 225 -12.27 -4.22 -2.21
N LEU A 226 -10.97 -4.52 -2.26
CA LEU A 226 -10.09 -4.15 -3.38
C LEU A 226 -10.13 -5.27 -4.44
N ARG A 227 -10.41 -4.92 -5.69
CA ARG A 227 -10.54 -5.90 -6.79
C ARG A 227 -9.20 -6.41 -7.31
N SER A 228 -8.17 -5.57 -7.22
CA SER A 228 -6.85 -5.79 -7.82
C SER A 228 -5.76 -5.50 -6.79
N THR A 229 -4.69 -6.28 -6.82
CA THR A 229 -3.47 -6.03 -6.03
C THR A 229 -2.33 -5.74 -6.99
N TYR A 230 -1.68 -4.60 -6.82
CA TYR A 230 -0.59 -4.17 -7.68
C TYR A 230 0.75 -4.32 -6.98
N ARG A 231 1.61 -5.14 -7.56
CA ARG A 231 2.97 -5.40 -7.09
C ARG A 231 3.97 -5.34 -8.23
N ARG A 232 5.21 -5.02 -7.91
CA ARG A 232 6.38 -5.17 -8.77
C ARG A 232 7.33 -6.14 -8.10
N ASP A 233 7.61 -7.26 -8.77
CA ASP A 233 8.63 -8.19 -8.33
C ASP A 233 10.00 -7.50 -8.33
N GLY A 234 10.81 -7.75 -7.31
CA GLY A 234 12.13 -7.13 -7.20
C GLY A 234 12.85 -7.49 -5.92
N PHE A 235 13.92 -6.75 -5.66
CA PHE A 235 14.80 -6.91 -4.52
C PHE A 235 14.33 -6.05 -3.33
N GLY A 236 14.32 -6.62 -2.13
CA GLY A 236 13.92 -5.96 -0.90
C GLY A 236 12.61 -6.44 -0.30
N ALA A 237 12.43 -6.15 0.99
CA ALA A 237 11.19 -6.44 1.72
C ALA A 237 10.15 -5.36 1.48
N GLU A 238 8.95 -5.76 1.05
CA GLU A 238 7.82 -4.85 0.86
C GLU A 238 7.10 -4.60 2.19
N LEU A 239 7.07 -3.35 2.64
CA LEU A 239 6.55 -2.93 3.94
C LEU A 239 5.53 -1.80 3.79
N VAL A 240 4.70 -1.63 4.81
CA VAL A 240 3.84 -0.46 5.01
C VAL A 240 4.20 0.16 6.35
N VAL A 241 4.57 1.44 6.33
CA VAL A 241 4.86 2.24 7.52
C VAL A 241 3.64 3.08 7.84
N MET A 242 3.13 2.95 9.06
CA MET A 242 1.95 3.69 9.51
C MET A 242 2.38 4.89 10.34
N MET A 243 1.80 6.06 10.04
CA MET A 243 2.01 7.33 10.73
C MET A 243 0.81 7.65 11.62
N ASP A 244 0.91 8.70 12.42
CA ASP A 244 -0.26 9.22 13.13
C ASP A 244 -1.29 9.75 12.12
N PRO A 245 -2.58 9.37 12.24
CA PRO A 245 -3.61 9.91 11.35
C PRO A 245 -3.83 11.41 11.64
N PRO A 246 -4.19 12.21 10.62
CA PRO A 246 -4.52 13.61 10.81
C PRO A 246 -5.74 13.76 11.73
N LYS A 247 -5.71 14.77 12.61
CA LYS A 247 -6.86 15.11 13.46
C LYS A 247 -7.84 15.97 12.66
N LEU A 248 -9.01 15.43 12.34
CA LEU A 248 -10.00 16.04 11.43
C LEU A 248 -11.26 16.57 12.13
N ALA A 249 -11.39 16.34 13.43
CA ALA A 249 -12.49 16.83 14.23
C ALA A 249 -12.07 18.07 15.02
N THR A 250 -12.95 19.07 15.07
CA THR A 250 -12.82 20.18 16.01
C THR A 250 -12.96 19.66 17.43
N ALA A 251 -11.99 19.96 18.30
CA ALA A 251 -12.08 19.64 19.72
C ALA A 251 -13.40 20.18 20.30
N VAL A 252 -14.06 19.37 21.12
CA VAL A 252 -15.35 19.70 21.74
C VAL A 252 -15.20 20.84 22.78
N ASP A 253 -13.97 21.12 23.22
CA ASP A 253 -13.65 21.99 24.36
C ASP A 253 -12.89 23.27 24.00
N GLY A 254 -13.43 24.10 23.10
CA GLY A 254 -13.06 25.53 22.99
C GLY A 254 -11.62 25.86 22.54
N GLU A 255 -10.71 24.89 22.46
CA GLU A 255 -9.39 25.05 21.86
C GLU A 255 -9.51 25.08 20.34
N LYS A 256 -9.14 26.22 19.74
CA LYS A 256 -8.99 26.36 18.29
C LYS A 256 -7.74 25.59 17.85
N VAL A 257 -7.84 24.27 17.75
CA VAL A 257 -6.84 23.47 17.03
C VAL A 257 -6.98 23.81 15.55
N GLN A 258 -5.92 24.36 14.95
CA GLN A 258 -5.88 24.61 13.51
C GLN A 258 -5.81 23.26 12.80
N ILE A 259 -6.93 22.81 12.26
CA ILE A 259 -7.00 21.59 11.45
C ILE A 259 -6.34 21.91 10.11
N PRO A 260 -5.29 21.19 9.69
CA PRO A 260 -4.72 21.34 8.36
C PRO A 260 -5.80 21.10 7.30
N GLN A 261 -5.89 21.93 6.27
CA GLN A 261 -6.86 21.74 5.18
C GLN A 261 -6.52 20.55 4.26
N TYR A 262 -5.33 19.97 4.42
CA TYR A 262 -4.89 18.79 3.71
C TYR A 262 -4.07 17.86 4.60
N SER A 263 -3.97 16.60 4.20
CA SER A 263 -3.04 15.63 4.75
C SER A 263 -2.65 14.61 3.68
N GLU A 264 -1.44 14.10 3.76
CA GLU A 264 -1.07 12.87 3.05
C GLU A 264 -1.68 11.65 3.74
N MET A 265 -1.67 10.50 3.07
CA MET A 265 -2.06 9.24 3.71
C MET A 265 -1.14 8.94 4.89
N SER A 266 -1.72 8.51 6.01
CA SER A 266 -0.97 8.06 7.19
C SER A 266 -0.38 6.65 7.01
N ALA A 267 -0.24 6.17 5.77
CA ALA A 267 0.34 4.90 5.41
C ALA A 267 1.27 5.12 4.22
N ILE A 268 2.52 4.70 4.35
CA ILE A 268 3.58 4.89 3.37
C ILE A 268 4.03 3.51 2.90
N ASN A 269 4.09 3.29 1.57
CA ASN A 269 4.71 2.09 1.02
C ASN A 269 6.23 2.24 1.14
N ALA A 270 6.90 1.16 1.55
CA ALA A 270 8.33 1.14 1.76
C ALA A 270 8.94 -0.17 1.25
N THR A 271 10.18 -0.10 0.77
CA THR A 271 11.00 -1.24 0.40
C THR A 271 12.31 -1.20 1.17
N ALA A 272 12.52 -2.17 2.06
CA ALA A 272 13.71 -2.24 2.90
C ALA A 272 14.77 -3.17 2.31
N LEU A 273 16.02 -2.71 2.28
CA LEU A 273 17.19 -3.46 1.85
C LEU A 273 18.17 -3.68 3.01
N LEU A 274 18.87 -4.81 2.95
CA LEU A 274 20.05 -5.11 3.75
C LEU A 274 21.29 -5.12 2.85
N ARG A 275 22.16 -4.13 2.98
CA ARG A 275 23.46 -4.13 2.32
C ARG A 275 24.55 -4.50 3.31
N PHE A 276 25.33 -5.52 2.97
CA PHE A 276 26.45 -5.98 3.78
C PHE A 276 27.71 -5.27 3.32
N LYS A 277 28.40 -4.59 4.26
CA LYS A 277 29.58 -3.78 3.91
C LYS A 277 30.74 -4.65 3.42
N GLY A 278 31.23 -4.39 2.22
CA GLY A 278 32.38 -5.05 1.61
C GLY A 278 32.34 -4.97 0.08
N ASP A 279 33.51 -4.99 -0.55
CA ASP A 279 33.67 -4.94 -2.01
C ASP A 279 34.10 -6.29 -2.61
N THR A 280 34.31 -7.30 -1.75
CA THR A 280 34.67 -8.67 -2.14
C THR A 280 33.81 -9.67 -1.38
N LEU A 281 33.67 -10.88 -1.92
CA LEU A 281 32.92 -11.96 -1.26
C LEU A 281 33.37 -12.16 0.18
N GLN A 282 34.68 -12.25 0.42
CA GLN A 282 35.23 -12.50 1.75
C GLN A 282 34.88 -11.36 2.72
N GLN A 283 35.00 -10.09 2.29
CA GLN A 283 34.61 -8.95 3.13
C GLN A 283 33.12 -8.97 3.49
N VAL A 284 32.26 -9.31 2.53
CA VAL A 284 30.81 -9.46 2.77
C VAL A 284 30.51 -10.60 3.73
N LEU A 285 31.25 -11.71 3.66
CA LEU A 285 31.08 -12.85 4.56
C LEU A 285 31.71 -12.64 5.95
N ASP A 286 32.63 -11.69 6.11
CA ASP A 286 33.28 -11.42 7.40
C ASP A 286 32.69 -10.20 8.14
N THR A 287 31.92 -9.37 7.44
CA THR A 287 31.38 -8.13 8.01
C THR A 287 30.32 -8.40 9.08
N THR A 288 30.28 -7.50 10.05
CA THR A 288 29.18 -7.36 11.02
C THR A 288 28.41 -6.04 10.86
N GLN A 289 28.74 -5.25 9.83
CA GLN A 289 28.12 -3.97 9.54
C GLN A 289 27.10 -4.13 8.41
N VAL A 290 25.85 -3.79 8.71
CA VAL A 290 24.72 -3.87 7.77
C VAL A 290 24.13 -2.47 7.61
N LEU A 291 23.98 -2.02 6.37
CA LEU A 291 23.20 -0.83 6.05
C LEU A 291 21.76 -1.28 5.80
N PHE A 292 20.83 -0.66 6.50
CA PHE A 292 19.39 -0.88 6.39
C PHE A 292 18.78 0.34 5.69
N ASP A 293 18.70 0.27 4.36
CA ASP A 293 18.16 1.36 3.55
C ASP A 293 16.66 1.15 3.32
N VAL A 294 15.87 2.22 3.36
CA VAL A 294 14.44 2.14 3.12
C VAL A 294 13.99 3.15 2.08
N TYR A 295 13.37 2.64 1.02
CA TYR A 295 12.97 3.39 -0.16
C TYR A 295 11.46 3.48 -0.30
N SER A 296 10.94 4.57 -0.87
CA SER A 296 9.58 4.57 -1.43
C SER A 296 9.60 3.90 -2.83
N PRO A 297 8.83 2.82 -3.05
CA PRO A 297 8.79 2.15 -4.36
C PRO A 297 8.15 3.00 -5.47
N GLU A 298 7.43 4.07 -5.12
CA GLU A 298 6.84 5.06 -6.03
C GLU A 298 7.86 6.05 -6.57
N SER A 299 8.85 6.46 -5.78
CA SER A 299 9.92 7.38 -6.20
C SER A 299 11.13 6.64 -6.77
N THR A 300 11.43 5.46 -6.22
CA THR A 300 12.64 4.71 -6.51
C THR A 300 12.26 3.36 -7.12
N GLU A 301 12.40 3.22 -8.45
CA GLU A 301 12.07 1.98 -9.15
C GLU A 301 13.19 0.92 -9.07
N SER A 302 14.44 1.37 -8.90
CA SER A 302 15.64 0.54 -8.90
C SER A 302 16.79 1.22 -8.17
N VAL A 303 17.74 0.43 -7.68
CA VAL A 303 18.99 0.90 -7.08
C VAL A 303 20.19 0.33 -7.84
N ASP A 304 21.32 1.05 -7.83
CA ASP A 304 22.58 0.54 -8.38
C ASP A 304 23.34 -0.21 -7.28
N LEU A 305 23.49 -1.54 -7.45
CA LEU A 305 24.22 -2.41 -6.52
C LEU A 305 25.32 -3.14 -7.28
N HIS A 306 26.57 -2.91 -6.88
CA HIS A 306 27.75 -3.55 -7.47
C HIS A 306 27.84 -3.44 -9.01
N GLY A 307 27.43 -2.29 -9.56
CA GLY A 307 27.44 -2.02 -11.00
C GLY A 307 26.21 -2.55 -11.77
N GLU A 308 25.27 -3.21 -11.09
CA GLU A 308 24.02 -3.70 -11.65
C GLU A 308 22.85 -2.81 -11.23
N LYS A 309 21.94 -2.54 -12.18
CA LYS A 309 20.69 -1.85 -11.92
C LYS A 309 19.64 -2.85 -11.44
N VAL A 310 19.38 -2.87 -10.14
CA VAL A 310 18.51 -3.86 -9.49
C VAL A 310 17.11 -3.27 -9.27
N PRO A 311 16.03 -3.86 -9.82
CA PRO A 311 14.68 -3.39 -9.58
C PRO A 311 14.27 -3.64 -8.13
N LEU A 312 13.69 -2.63 -7.48
CA LEU A 312 13.16 -2.74 -6.13
C LEU A 312 11.81 -3.45 -6.14
N ALA A 313 11.57 -4.33 -5.16
CA ALA A 313 10.23 -4.82 -4.89
C ALA A 313 9.30 -3.65 -4.53
N GLY A 314 8.00 -3.79 -4.74
CA GLY A 314 7.06 -2.73 -4.35
C GLY A 314 5.61 -3.16 -4.43
N ASN A 315 4.85 -2.82 -3.39
CA ASN A 315 3.42 -3.07 -3.32
C ASN A 315 2.66 -1.75 -3.30
N PHE A 316 1.97 -1.43 -4.39
CA PHE A 316 1.30 -0.14 -4.59
C PHE A 316 -0.14 -0.13 -4.05
N THR A 317 -0.61 -1.27 -3.55
CA THR A 317 -1.96 -1.43 -2.98
C THR A 317 -1.95 -1.45 -1.46
N ALA A 318 -0.86 -1.90 -0.83
CA ALA A 318 -0.84 -2.21 0.60
C ALA A 318 -1.07 -0.99 1.51
N ALA A 319 -0.31 0.10 1.33
CA ALA A 319 -0.53 1.31 2.14
C ALA A 319 -1.93 1.88 1.96
N TYR A 320 -2.46 1.86 0.73
CA TYR A 320 -3.80 2.35 0.47
C TYR A 320 -4.88 1.51 1.17
N GLY A 321 -4.78 0.18 1.08
CA GLY A 321 -5.67 -0.73 1.80
C GLY A 321 -5.58 -0.56 3.33
N MET A 322 -4.38 -0.40 3.88
CA MET A 322 -4.16 -0.17 5.30
C MET A 322 -4.76 1.15 5.77
N TRP A 323 -4.54 2.23 5.02
CA TRP A 323 -5.12 3.55 5.31
C TRP A 323 -6.65 3.51 5.33
N LEU A 324 -7.27 2.87 4.33
CA LEU A 324 -8.73 2.71 4.28
C LEU A 324 -9.25 1.92 5.49
N ALA A 325 -8.59 0.81 5.84
CA ALA A 325 -9.00 -0.04 6.95
C ALA A 325 -8.95 0.68 8.32
N GLN A 326 -8.05 1.66 8.47
CA GLN A 326 -7.88 2.40 9.73
C GLN A 326 -8.65 3.73 9.79
N SER A 327 -9.05 4.29 8.64
CA SER A 327 -9.66 5.63 8.58
C SER A 327 -11.13 5.67 9.04
N GLY A 328 -11.85 4.54 8.96
CA GLY A 328 -13.24 4.45 9.42
C GLY A 328 -14.25 5.29 8.63
N PHE A 329 -13.97 5.63 7.36
CA PHE A 329 -14.82 6.56 6.60
C PHE A 329 -16.24 6.03 6.39
N ALA A 330 -16.46 4.72 6.28
CA ALA A 330 -17.79 4.13 6.19
C ALA A 330 -18.70 4.53 7.35
N THR A 331 -18.18 4.54 8.59
CA THR A 331 -18.98 4.90 9.77
C THR A 331 -19.12 6.41 9.93
N GLN A 332 -18.10 7.19 9.53
CA GLN A 332 -18.10 8.65 9.60
C GLN A 332 -18.97 9.33 8.53
N SER A 333 -19.06 8.76 7.33
CA SER A 333 -19.86 9.31 6.22
C SER A 333 -21.36 9.32 6.54
N LEU A 334 -21.86 8.25 7.16
CA LEU A 334 -23.23 8.16 7.67
C LEU A 334 -23.48 9.21 8.77
N ARG A 335 -22.55 9.37 9.71
CA ARG A 335 -22.68 10.39 10.79
C ARG A 335 -22.72 11.81 10.24
N THR A 336 -21.89 12.12 9.24
CA THR A 336 -21.85 13.41 8.55
C THR A 336 -23.16 13.70 7.82
N LEU A 337 -23.72 12.72 7.11
CA LEU A 337 -25.00 12.88 6.40
C LEU A 337 -26.17 13.21 7.33
N PHE A 338 -26.19 12.65 8.54
CA PHE A 338 -27.25 12.88 9.54
C PHE A 338 -26.95 14.02 10.53
N GLY A 339 -25.80 14.70 10.41
CA GLY A 339 -25.41 15.81 11.29
C GLY A 339 -25.19 15.39 12.75
N LEU A 340 -24.71 14.17 12.99
CA LEU A 340 -24.36 13.66 14.32
C LEU A 340 -22.98 14.21 14.76
N SER A 341 -22.74 14.36 16.07
CA SER A 341 -21.44 14.80 16.60
C SER A 341 -20.30 13.89 16.10
N GLU A 342 -19.13 14.48 15.76
CA GLU A 342 -17.94 13.88 15.13
C GLU A 342 -17.91 13.82 13.58
N GLY A 343 -18.86 14.43 12.86
CA GLY A 343 -18.77 14.61 11.40
C GLY A 343 -17.80 15.74 10.96
N ILE A 344 -17.37 15.72 9.69
CA ILE A 344 -16.48 16.76 9.14
C ILE A 344 -17.23 18.08 8.90
N GLY A 345 -16.66 19.20 9.38
CA GLY A 345 -17.28 20.53 9.31
C GLY A 345 -16.87 21.38 8.11
N GLU A 346 -15.69 21.11 7.53
CA GLU A 346 -15.09 21.85 6.41
C GLU A 346 -14.39 20.85 5.46
N PRO A 347 -14.19 21.17 4.17
CA PRO A 347 -13.52 20.25 3.25
C PRO A 347 -12.07 19.97 3.65
N HIS A 348 -11.64 18.72 3.48
CA HIS A 348 -10.28 18.26 3.71
C HIS A 348 -9.73 17.56 2.47
N MET A 349 -8.52 17.96 2.04
CA MET A 349 -7.82 17.32 0.92
C MET A 349 -6.97 16.16 1.42
N TYR A 350 -7.22 14.95 0.92
CA TYR A 350 -6.33 13.83 1.10
C TYR A 350 -5.45 13.66 -0.13
N LEU A 351 -4.14 13.71 0.07
CA LEU A 351 -3.14 13.38 -0.92
C LEU A 351 -2.83 11.88 -0.77
N MET A 352 -3.11 11.10 -1.81
CA MET A 352 -2.94 9.64 -1.75
C MET A 352 -1.48 9.19 -1.79
N GLN A 353 -0.58 10.10 -2.13
CA GLN A 353 0.87 9.92 -2.15
C GLN A 353 1.52 11.21 -1.62
N PRO A 354 2.79 11.16 -1.17
CA PRO A 354 3.57 12.36 -0.93
C PRO A 354 3.60 13.27 -2.15
N TRP A 355 3.60 14.59 -1.92
CA TRP A 355 3.63 15.55 -3.03
C TRP A 355 4.84 15.33 -3.96
N ASP A 356 4.54 15.21 -5.26
CA ASP A 356 5.52 15.14 -6.35
C ASP A 356 5.27 16.28 -7.35
N PRO A 357 6.17 17.29 -7.47
CA PRO A 357 5.96 18.41 -8.39
C PRO A 357 5.92 17.99 -9.87
N ASN A 358 6.40 16.79 -10.21
CA ASN A 358 6.50 16.31 -11.59
C ASN A 358 5.28 15.49 -12.04
N ARG A 359 4.33 15.19 -11.14
CA ARG A 359 3.12 14.41 -11.45
C ARG A 359 1.89 15.30 -11.43
N ARG A 360 1.10 15.28 -12.50
CA ARG A 360 -0.16 16.03 -12.61
C ARG A 360 -1.19 15.55 -11.60
N ILE A 361 -2.11 16.43 -11.22
CA ILE A 361 -3.14 16.08 -10.22
C ILE A 361 -4.36 15.47 -10.89
N ILE A 362 -4.77 14.29 -10.40
CA ILE A 362 -6.14 13.77 -10.56
C ILE A 362 -6.91 14.11 -9.29
N PHE A 363 -7.85 15.04 -9.38
CA PHE A 363 -8.69 15.46 -8.26
C PHE A 363 -10.06 14.77 -8.30
N MET A 364 -10.40 14.06 -7.23
CA MET A 364 -11.60 13.23 -7.15
C MET A 364 -12.62 13.77 -6.14
N LEU A 365 -13.86 13.94 -6.60
CA LEU A 365 -14.98 14.46 -5.81
C LEU A 365 -16.08 13.40 -5.65
N HIS A 366 -16.25 12.87 -4.44
CA HIS A 366 -17.30 11.88 -4.17
C HIS A 366 -18.72 12.51 -4.16
N GLY A 367 -19.74 11.65 -4.14
CA GLY A 367 -21.15 12.05 -4.16
C GLY A 367 -21.77 12.28 -2.77
N LEU A 368 -23.09 12.49 -2.75
CA LEU A 368 -23.88 12.68 -1.53
C LEU A 368 -23.81 11.47 -0.59
N GLY A 369 -23.69 11.72 0.72
CA GLY A 369 -23.71 10.66 1.73
C GLY A 369 -22.54 9.68 1.63
N SER A 370 -21.44 10.12 1.02
CA SER A 370 -20.28 9.30 0.70
C SER A 370 -19.00 9.91 1.29
N SER A 371 -17.85 9.30 0.98
CA SER A 371 -16.53 9.64 1.49
C SER A 371 -15.46 9.27 0.46
N PRO A 372 -14.16 9.54 0.72
CA PRO A 372 -13.05 9.03 -0.08
C PRO A 372 -13.13 7.53 -0.42
N GLU A 373 -13.77 6.69 0.42
CA GLU A 373 -13.98 5.26 0.14
C GLU A 373 -14.73 4.97 -1.17
N ALA A 374 -15.53 5.91 -1.70
CA ALA A 374 -16.18 5.72 -3.00
C ALA A 374 -15.18 5.50 -4.15
N TRP A 375 -13.95 5.97 -3.99
CA TRP A 375 -12.91 5.89 -4.99
C TRP A 375 -11.98 4.70 -4.82
N VAL A 376 -12.18 3.82 -3.81
CA VAL A 376 -11.28 2.71 -3.46
C VAL A 376 -10.71 1.99 -4.68
N ASN A 377 -11.58 1.49 -5.56
CA ASN A 377 -11.09 0.73 -6.72
C ASN A 377 -10.45 1.64 -7.77
N VAL A 378 -11.04 2.80 -8.10
CA VAL A 378 -10.49 3.69 -9.15
C VAL A 378 -9.14 4.26 -8.75
N ALA A 379 -8.98 4.71 -7.50
CA ALA A 379 -7.73 5.23 -6.99
C ALA A 379 -6.64 4.14 -6.95
N ASN A 380 -6.99 2.93 -6.48
CA ASN A 380 -6.06 1.80 -6.50
C ASN A 380 -5.60 1.42 -7.91
N GLU A 381 -6.50 1.43 -8.89
CA GLU A 381 -6.15 1.13 -10.30
C GLU A 381 -5.22 2.20 -10.89
N ILE A 382 -5.44 3.49 -10.58
CA ILE A 382 -4.59 4.59 -11.04
C ILE A 382 -3.20 4.53 -10.39
N MET A 383 -3.13 4.31 -9.08
CA MET A 383 -1.86 4.23 -8.34
C MET A 383 -1.10 2.94 -8.66
N GLY A 384 -1.82 1.87 -8.99
CA GLY A 384 -1.26 0.58 -9.38
C GLY A 384 -0.71 0.55 -10.80
N ASP A 385 -1.37 1.23 -11.74
CA ASP A 385 -0.96 1.29 -13.14
C ASP A 385 0.39 2.04 -13.29
N PRO A 386 1.42 1.42 -13.90
CA PRO A 386 2.74 2.04 -14.04
C PRO A 386 2.76 3.33 -14.86
N GLU A 387 1.95 3.45 -15.90
CA GLU A 387 1.92 4.64 -16.75
C GLU A 387 1.23 5.78 -16.04
N LEU A 388 0.07 5.51 -15.42
CA LEU A 388 -0.68 6.51 -14.68
C LEU A 388 0.07 6.99 -13.44
N ARG A 389 0.60 6.09 -12.60
CA ARG A 389 1.31 6.49 -11.38
C ARG A 389 2.57 7.31 -11.64
N ARG A 390 3.21 7.16 -12.81
CA ARG A 390 4.37 7.97 -13.21
C ARG A 390 4.00 9.38 -13.66
N GLN A 391 2.77 9.59 -14.09
CA GLN A 391 2.31 10.84 -14.68
C GLN A 391 1.35 11.61 -13.77
N PHE A 392 0.69 10.91 -12.85
CA PHE A 392 -0.36 11.45 -12.02
C PHE A 392 -0.19 11.09 -10.54
N GLN A 393 -0.61 12.02 -9.69
CA GLN A 393 -0.84 11.83 -8.26
C GLN A 393 -2.32 12.05 -7.97
N VAL A 394 -2.88 11.31 -7.01
CA VAL A 394 -4.31 11.33 -6.73
C VAL A 394 -4.61 12.17 -5.50
N TRP A 395 -5.51 13.14 -5.66
CA TRP A 395 -6.06 13.95 -4.59
C TRP A 395 -7.55 13.65 -4.43
N GLN A 396 -8.03 13.49 -3.21
CA GLN A 396 -9.44 13.24 -2.91
C GLN A 396 -9.95 14.26 -1.90
N VAL A 397 -11.14 14.82 -2.12
CA VAL A 397 -11.79 15.69 -1.13
C VAL A 397 -12.78 14.92 -0.28
N TYR A 398 -12.72 15.12 1.04
CA TYR A 398 -13.81 14.78 1.96
C TYR A 398 -14.50 16.07 2.43
N TYR A 399 -15.83 16.14 2.33
CA TYR A 399 -16.57 17.38 2.57
C TYR A 399 -18.00 17.12 3.11
N PRO A 400 -18.63 18.10 3.79
CA PRO A 400 -19.97 17.96 4.34
C PRO A 400 -21.02 17.89 3.22
N THR A 401 -21.33 16.67 2.79
CA THR A 401 -22.23 16.44 1.63
C THR A 401 -23.66 16.93 1.82
N ASN A 402 -24.08 17.22 3.05
CA ASN A 402 -25.37 17.81 3.41
C ASN A 402 -25.43 19.35 3.26
N ALA A 403 -24.29 20.02 3.05
CA ALA A 403 -24.24 21.46 2.83
C ALA A 403 -24.74 21.85 1.42
N PRO A 404 -25.28 23.07 1.22
CA PRO A 404 -25.73 23.55 -0.10
C PRO A 404 -24.62 23.45 -1.16
N ILE A 405 -24.98 23.14 -2.40
CA ILE A 405 -24.00 22.92 -3.49
C ILE A 405 -23.11 24.14 -3.72
N ALA A 406 -23.66 25.36 -3.68
CA ALA A 406 -22.88 26.58 -3.86
C ALA A 406 -21.82 26.77 -2.76
N LEU A 407 -22.15 26.43 -1.52
CA LEU A 407 -21.19 26.49 -0.42
C LEU A 407 -20.13 25.39 -0.56
N ASN A 408 -20.53 24.15 -0.82
CA ASN A 408 -19.58 23.06 -1.04
C ASN A 408 -18.62 23.39 -2.18
N ARG A 409 -19.11 23.93 -3.30
CA ARG A 409 -18.26 24.39 -4.41
C ARG A 409 -17.25 25.44 -3.95
N PHE A 410 -17.69 26.45 -3.20
CA PHE A 410 -16.82 27.52 -2.71
C PHE A 410 -15.74 26.98 -1.77
N GLU A 411 -16.13 26.24 -0.73
CA GLU A 411 -15.21 25.73 0.29
C GLU A 411 -14.23 24.71 -0.30
N ILE A 412 -14.68 23.83 -1.21
CA ILE A 412 -13.80 22.88 -1.91
C ILE A 412 -12.80 23.62 -2.79
N ASN A 413 -13.23 24.66 -3.51
CA ASN A 413 -12.34 25.46 -4.33
C ASN A 413 -11.28 26.18 -3.50
N GLN A 414 -11.65 26.72 -2.33
CA GLN A 414 -10.69 27.33 -1.40
C GLN A 414 -9.71 26.29 -0.85
N ALA A 415 -10.20 25.15 -0.38
CA ALA A 415 -9.34 24.08 0.16
C ALA A 415 -8.36 23.56 -0.91
N PHE A 416 -8.84 23.34 -2.14
CA PHE A 416 -8.00 22.93 -3.26
C PHE A 416 -6.92 23.96 -3.56
N ASN A 417 -7.29 25.24 -3.72
CA ASN A 417 -6.35 26.31 -4.09
C ASN A 417 -5.35 26.64 -2.97
N ASN A 418 -5.76 26.57 -1.71
CA ASN A 418 -4.85 26.73 -0.58
C ASN A 418 -3.86 25.58 -0.50
N THR A 419 -4.31 24.34 -0.75
CA THR A 419 -3.43 23.16 -0.79
C THR A 419 -2.45 23.26 -1.95
N LEU A 420 -2.93 23.61 -3.15
CA LEU A 420 -2.07 23.79 -4.32
C LEU A 420 -1.05 24.90 -4.10
N LYS A 421 -1.47 26.04 -3.55
CA LYS A 421 -0.58 27.16 -3.23
C LYS A 421 0.45 26.83 -2.14
N HIS A 422 0.12 25.93 -1.22
CA HIS A 422 1.09 25.46 -0.22
C HIS A 422 2.27 24.75 -0.88
N PHE A 423 1.99 23.83 -1.82
CA PHE A 423 3.01 22.99 -2.44
C PHE A 423 3.66 23.61 -3.70
N ASP A 424 2.91 24.41 -4.45
CA ASP A 424 3.40 25.15 -5.62
C ASP A 424 2.90 26.61 -5.59
N PRO A 425 3.48 27.47 -4.74
CA PRO A 425 3.09 28.87 -4.61
C PRO A 425 3.14 29.68 -5.91
N THR A 426 3.94 29.22 -6.89
CA THR A 426 4.16 29.90 -8.17
C THR A 426 3.29 29.35 -9.30
N GLY A 427 2.67 28.18 -9.12
CA GLY A 427 1.94 27.48 -10.17
C GLY A 427 2.81 27.03 -11.35
N SER A 428 4.13 26.87 -11.15
CA SER A 428 5.08 26.62 -12.23
C SER A 428 5.31 25.13 -12.49
N SER A 429 5.02 24.27 -11.50
CA SER A 429 5.26 22.83 -11.57
C SER A 429 4.34 22.15 -12.59
N PRO A 430 4.77 21.01 -13.18
CA PRO A 430 3.88 20.13 -13.93
C PRO A 430 2.63 19.72 -13.14
N ALA A 431 2.73 19.55 -11.82
CA ALA A 431 1.62 19.13 -10.96
C ALA A 431 0.41 20.09 -11.02
N SER A 432 0.67 21.40 -11.10
CA SER A 432 -0.35 22.46 -11.18
C SER A 432 -0.88 22.72 -12.59
N LYS A 433 -0.50 21.90 -13.57
CA LYS A 433 -0.86 22.05 -14.98
C LYS A 433 -1.59 20.81 -15.48
N ASP A 434 -2.46 21.04 -16.47
CA ASP A 434 -3.18 19.99 -17.18
C ASP A 434 -3.86 18.98 -16.24
N MET A 435 -4.51 19.51 -15.20
CA MET A 435 -5.12 18.72 -14.14
C MET A 435 -6.40 18.03 -14.63
N VAL A 436 -6.74 16.91 -13.99
CA VAL A 436 -7.93 16.12 -14.32
C VAL A 436 -8.88 16.09 -13.13
N PHE A 437 -10.11 16.55 -13.32
CA PHE A 437 -11.14 16.52 -12.29
C PHE A 437 -12.12 15.37 -12.57
N ILE A 438 -12.37 14.52 -11.57
CA ILE A 438 -13.29 13.39 -11.67
C ILE A 438 -14.36 13.54 -10.60
N GLY A 439 -15.63 13.59 -11.00
CA GLY A 439 -16.73 13.72 -10.07
C GLY A 439 -17.76 12.62 -10.24
N HIS A 440 -18.14 11.98 -9.13
CA HIS A 440 -19.20 10.97 -9.09
C HIS A 440 -20.48 11.54 -8.48
N SER A 441 -21.63 11.30 -9.12
CA SER A 441 -22.95 11.75 -8.63
C SER A 441 -22.95 13.27 -8.34
N MET A 442 -23.31 13.70 -7.13
CA MET A 442 -23.22 15.11 -6.70
C MET A 442 -21.82 15.71 -6.89
N GLY A 443 -20.75 14.91 -6.69
CA GLY A 443 -19.38 15.33 -6.95
C GLY A 443 -19.13 15.68 -8.42
N GLY A 444 -19.86 15.06 -9.36
CA GLY A 444 -19.84 15.43 -10.78
C GLY A 444 -20.49 16.78 -11.06
N VAL A 445 -21.55 17.13 -10.33
CA VAL A 445 -22.15 18.48 -10.38
C VAL A 445 -21.14 19.51 -9.85
N LEU A 446 -20.51 19.23 -8.71
CA LEU A 446 -19.47 20.11 -8.14
C LEU A 446 -18.27 20.26 -9.08
N ALA A 447 -17.75 19.16 -9.64
CA ALA A 447 -16.65 19.18 -10.60
C ALA A 447 -16.99 20.07 -11.81
N ARG A 448 -18.21 19.97 -12.35
CA ARG A 448 -18.67 20.84 -13.45
C ARG A 448 -18.68 22.31 -13.04
N LEU A 449 -19.16 22.64 -11.84
CA LEU A 449 -19.19 24.01 -11.33
C LEU A 449 -17.79 24.57 -11.02
N LEU A 450 -16.82 23.71 -10.71
CA LEU A 450 -15.43 24.10 -10.55
C LEU A 450 -14.79 24.47 -11.89
N VAL A 451 -15.18 23.84 -13.00
CA VAL A 451 -14.64 24.14 -14.34
C VAL A 451 -15.55 25.06 -15.18
N THR A 452 -16.49 25.78 -14.54
CA THR A 452 -17.40 26.71 -15.21
C THR A 452 -17.35 28.07 -14.53
N SER A 453 -17.46 29.15 -15.32
CA SER A 453 -17.67 30.51 -14.78
C SER A 453 -19.16 30.84 -14.74
N SER A 454 -19.66 31.35 -13.61
CA SER A 454 -21.08 31.68 -13.44
C SER A 454 -21.48 33.01 -14.11
N GLY A 455 -20.51 33.93 -14.27
CA GLY A 455 -20.82 35.32 -14.60
C GLY A 455 -21.82 35.90 -13.60
N ASP A 456 -22.80 36.66 -14.10
CA ASP A 456 -23.85 37.25 -13.26
C ASP A 456 -25.14 36.42 -13.21
N VAL A 457 -25.19 35.24 -13.85
CA VAL A 457 -26.44 34.48 -14.05
C VAL A 457 -27.09 34.12 -12.72
N LEU A 458 -26.33 33.53 -11.80
CA LEU A 458 -26.84 33.10 -10.49
C LEU A 458 -27.19 34.28 -9.58
N TRP A 459 -26.43 35.36 -9.68
CA TRP A 459 -26.68 36.57 -8.90
C TRP A 459 -27.94 37.31 -9.37
N ASN A 460 -28.11 37.44 -10.68
CA ASN A 460 -29.30 38.06 -11.27
C ASN A 460 -30.57 37.25 -10.98
N ASP A 461 -30.49 35.92 -10.97
CA ASP A 461 -31.61 35.05 -10.57
C ASP A 461 -31.99 35.26 -9.09
N LEU A 462 -31.01 35.39 -8.19
CA LEU A 462 -31.29 35.74 -6.79
C LEU A 462 -32.01 37.10 -6.68
N LEU A 463 -31.53 38.12 -7.40
CA LEU A 463 -32.13 39.46 -7.37
C LEU A 463 -33.52 39.51 -8.01
N ALA A 464 -33.82 38.64 -8.96
CA ALA A 464 -35.15 38.52 -9.55
C ALA A 464 -36.18 37.95 -8.56
N ASN A 465 -35.73 37.09 -7.64
CA ASN A 465 -36.60 36.39 -6.69
C ASN A 465 -36.77 37.11 -5.33
N TYR A 466 -35.89 38.07 -4.99
CA TYR A 466 -35.93 38.80 -3.71
C TYR A 466 -35.76 40.31 -3.90
N ASP A 467 -36.65 41.11 -3.32
CA ASP A 467 -36.51 42.59 -3.33
C ASP A 467 -35.42 43.05 -2.34
N LEU A 468 -34.17 43.00 -2.78
CA LEU A 468 -33.00 43.38 -2.01
C LEU A 468 -32.52 44.79 -2.39
N LYS A 469 -32.61 45.74 -1.46
CA LYS A 469 -32.17 47.13 -1.64
C LYS A 469 -31.34 47.63 -0.47
N GLY A 470 -30.53 48.66 -0.71
CA GLY A 470 -29.76 49.37 0.33
C GLY A 470 -28.85 48.45 1.15
N GLU A 471 -28.91 48.58 2.47
CA GLU A 471 -28.07 47.80 3.40
C GLU A 471 -28.37 46.29 3.38
N ARG A 472 -29.59 45.88 3.00
CA ARG A 472 -29.92 44.45 2.83
C ARG A 472 -29.17 43.85 1.65
N LEU A 473 -29.14 44.56 0.53
CA LEU A 473 -28.40 44.13 -0.66
C LEU A 473 -26.90 44.00 -0.35
N LYS A 474 -26.29 45.00 0.30
CA LYS A 474 -24.88 44.94 0.69
C LYS A 474 -24.56 43.74 1.59
N ARG A 475 -25.42 43.45 2.57
CA ARG A 475 -25.24 42.32 3.49
C ARG A 475 -25.32 40.98 2.78
N VAL A 476 -26.30 40.80 1.89
CA VAL A 476 -26.46 39.59 1.09
C VAL A 476 -25.29 39.44 0.11
N GLN A 477 -24.87 40.53 -0.54
CA GLN A 477 -23.75 40.53 -1.47
C GLN A 477 -22.43 40.16 -0.78
N ALA A 478 -22.17 40.65 0.42
CA ALA A 478 -20.94 40.35 1.15
C ALA A 478 -20.80 38.85 1.48
N LYS A 479 -21.90 38.15 1.81
CA LYS A 479 -21.86 36.73 2.21
C LYS A 479 -22.18 35.75 1.07
N LEU A 480 -23.12 36.07 0.18
CA LEU A 480 -23.51 35.18 -0.94
C LEU A 480 -22.81 35.53 -2.26
N GLY A 481 -22.33 36.76 -2.43
CA GLY A 481 -21.61 37.17 -3.64
C GLY A 481 -20.47 36.21 -4.02
N PRO A 482 -19.57 35.83 -3.09
CA PRO A 482 -18.50 34.87 -3.37
C PRO A 482 -18.97 33.44 -3.68
N LEU A 483 -20.19 33.06 -3.26
CA LEU A 483 -20.77 31.74 -3.56
C LEU A 483 -21.41 31.70 -4.94
N LEU A 484 -21.87 32.85 -5.45
CA LEU A 484 -22.65 32.97 -6.68
C LEU A 484 -21.85 33.53 -7.87
N HIS A 485 -20.79 34.29 -7.60
CA HIS A 485 -19.82 34.73 -8.61
C HIS A 485 -18.55 33.91 -8.50
N PHE A 486 -18.30 33.06 -9.49
CA PHE A 486 -17.11 32.25 -9.54
C PHE A 486 -16.63 32.03 -10.96
N ASN A 487 -15.32 31.80 -11.09
CA ASN A 487 -14.67 31.47 -12.35
C ASN A 487 -14.31 29.98 -12.39
N ALA A 488 -14.16 29.47 -13.61
CA ALA A 488 -13.57 28.17 -13.84
C ALA A 488 -12.16 28.10 -13.23
N GLU A 489 -11.83 26.95 -12.64
CA GLU A 489 -10.51 26.65 -12.11
C GLU A 489 -9.49 26.67 -13.26
N PRO A 490 -8.43 27.49 -13.17
CA PRO A 490 -7.38 27.50 -14.19
C PRO A 490 -6.66 26.15 -14.29
N ASN A 491 -6.05 25.90 -15.45
CA ASN A 491 -5.16 24.77 -15.69
C ASN A 491 -5.77 23.36 -15.51
N VAL A 492 -7.10 23.24 -15.58
CA VAL A 492 -7.79 21.95 -15.69
C VAL A 492 -7.93 21.58 -17.17
N GLU A 493 -7.28 20.50 -17.60
CA GLU A 493 -7.35 20.01 -18.99
C GLU A 493 -8.64 19.20 -19.24
N ARG A 494 -9.07 18.41 -18.24
CA ARG A 494 -10.15 17.45 -18.42
C ARG A 494 -11.05 17.34 -17.20
N ALA A 495 -12.36 17.29 -17.43
CA ALA A 495 -13.34 16.93 -16.42
C ALA A 495 -14.09 15.65 -16.83
N ILE A 496 -14.20 14.69 -15.92
CA ILE A 496 -14.87 13.40 -16.11
C ILE A 496 -16.04 13.32 -15.12
N PHE A 497 -17.25 13.10 -15.64
CA PHE A 497 -18.46 13.02 -14.83
C PHE A 497 -19.04 11.60 -14.86
N ILE A 498 -19.24 11.02 -13.68
CA ILE A 498 -19.75 9.65 -13.53
C ILE A 498 -21.10 9.71 -12.82
N ALA A 499 -22.16 9.30 -13.51
CA ALA A 499 -23.53 9.30 -12.97
C ALA A 499 -23.98 10.65 -12.36
N ALA A 500 -23.52 11.76 -12.94
CA ALA A 500 -23.78 13.11 -12.41
C ALA A 500 -25.17 13.62 -12.82
N PRO A 501 -26.06 13.97 -11.87
CA PRO A 501 -27.42 14.45 -12.17
C PRO A 501 -27.42 15.94 -12.57
N HIS A 502 -26.82 16.29 -13.71
CA HIS A 502 -26.73 17.68 -14.17
C HIS A 502 -28.09 18.35 -14.43
N LYS A 503 -29.15 17.56 -14.65
CA LYS A 503 -30.54 18.01 -14.80
C LYS A 503 -31.40 17.74 -13.55
N GLY A 504 -30.76 17.42 -12.42
CA GLY A 504 -31.43 16.94 -11.23
C GLY A 504 -31.84 15.47 -11.32
N THR A 505 -32.48 14.96 -10.26
CA THR A 505 -32.98 13.58 -10.16
C THR A 505 -34.39 13.52 -9.56
N ASP A 506 -35.25 12.71 -10.18
CA ASP A 506 -36.63 12.47 -9.73
C ASP A 506 -36.70 11.63 -8.44
N ILE A 507 -35.59 10.99 -8.04
CA ILE A 507 -35.52 10.14 -6.85
C ILE A 507 -35.82 10.94 -5.56
N ALA A 508 -35.52 12.25 -5.55
CA ALA A 508 -35.83 13.16 -4.45
C ALA A 508 -37.34 13.53 -4.35
N GLY A 509 -38.16 13.23 -5.37
CA GLY A 509 -39.61 13.47 -5.38
C GLY A 509 -40.45 12.34 -4.76
N ASN A 510 -39.94 11.11 -4.73
CA ASN A 510 -40.65 9.93 -4.21
C ASN A 510 -40.81 9.95 -2.68
N ARG A 511 -41.83 9.27 -2.14
CA ARG A 511 -42.14 9.24 -0.68
C ARG A 511 -40.94 8.84 0.19
N LEU A 512 -40.08 7.95 -0.33
CA LEU A 512 -38.85 7.49 0.32
C LEU A 512 -37.73 8.55 0.29
N GLY A 513 -37.54 9.25 -0.85
CA GLY A 513 -36.59 10.35 -0.97
C GLY A 513 -36.95 11.54 -0.07
N ARG A 514 -38.25 11.84 0.08
CA ARG A 514 -38.76 12.85 1.03
C ARG A 514 -38.54 12.47 2.50
N LEU A 515 -38.51 11.17 2.83
CA LEU A 515 -38.21 10.68 4.18
C LEU A 515 -36.71 10.83 4.49
N ILE A 516 -35.84 10.46 3.55
CA ILE A 516 -34.37 10.62 3.67
C ILE A 516 -33.99 12.11 3.74
N GLY A 517 -34.59 12.96 2.90
CA GLY A 517 -34.34 14.41 2.90
C GLY A 517 -34.71 15.11 4.22
N ARG A 518 -35.68 14.59 4.99
CA ARG A 518 -36.03 15.11 6.33
C ARG A 518 -35.06 14.68 7.44
N LEU A 519 -34.30 13.61 7.21
CA LEU A 519 -33.30 13.11 8.16
C LEU A 519 -31.94 13.79 7.96
N VAL A 520 -31.70 14.37 6.78
CA VAL A 520 -30.49 15.16 6.48
C VAL A 520 -30.65 16.58 7.05
N ARG A 521 -29.82 16.90 8.05
CA ARG A 521 -29.78 18.23 8.67
C ARG A 521 -28.62 19.03 8.12
N LEU A 522 -28.78 20.35 8.02
CA LEU A 522 -27.68 21.25 7.70
C LEU A 522 -26.58 21.14 8.76
N PRO A 523 -25.29 21.30 8.40
CA PRO A 523 -24.21 21.38 9.38
C PRO A 523 -24.47 22.50 10.38
N ILE A 524 -24.29 22.23 11.68
CA ILE A 524 -24.52 23.20 12.75
C ILE A 524 -23.62 24.44 12.57
N THR A 525 -22.41 24.26 12.07
CA THR A 525 -21.46 25.33 11.74
C THR A 525 -21.99 26.30 10.68
N LEU A 526 -22.80 25.83 9.74
CA LEU A 526 -23.40 26.63 8.66
C LEU A 526 -24.52 27.53 9.18
N LEU A 527 -25.33 27.02 10.12
CA LEU A 527 -26.41 27.79 10.74
C LEU A 527 -25.87 29.04 11.45
N GLY A 528 -24.73 28.93 12.14
CA GLY A 528 -24.07 30.08 12.78
C GLY A 528 -23.41 31.06 11.78
N LYS A 529 -22.72 30.57 10.74
CA LYS A 529 -22.00 31.43 9.78
C LYS A 529 -22.94 32.34 8.96
N PHE A 530 -24.14 31.86 8.60
CA PHE A 530 -25.05 32.53 7.67
C PHE A 530 -26.37 33.06 8.30
N GLU A 531 -26.51 33.01 9.63
CA GLU A 531 -27.74 33.40 10.35
C GLU A 531 -28.30 34.77 9.90
N ASP A 532 -27.48 35.82 9.89
CA ASP A 532 -27.91 37.17 9.52
C ASP A 532 -28.45 37.27 8.09
N VAL A 533 -27.91 36.47 7.16
CA VAL A 533 -28.35 36.46 5.75
C VAL A 533 -29.68 35.77 5.62
N PHE A 534 -29.86 34.64 6.31
CA PHE A 534 -31.13 33.94 6.33
C PHE A 534 -32.24 34.80 6.93
N GLN A 535 -31.95 35.51 8.03
CA GLN A 535 -32.88 36.48 8.61
C GLN A 535 -33.19 37.61 7.61
N THR A 536 -32.20 38.12 6.88
CA THR A 536 -32.38 39.19 5.89
C THR A 536 -33.26 38.74 4.71
N LEU A 537 -33.03 37.54 4.19
CA LEU A 537 -33.84 36.96 3.10
C LEU A 537 -35.28 36.68 3.55
N GLN A 538 -35.46 36.14 4.76
CA GLN A 538 -36.78 35.89 5.33
C GLN A 538 -37.58 37.19 5.53
N GLN A 539 -36.91 38.28 5.92
CA GLN A 539 -37.54 39.60 6.02
C GLN A 539 -37.94 40.18 4.65
N ALA A 540 -37.14 39.94 3.61
CA ALA A 540 -37.50 40.33 2.24
C ALA A 540 -38.70 39.51 1.72
N GLU A 541 -38.75 38.21 2.03
CA GLU A 541 -39.85 37.32 1.64
C GLU A 541 -41.16 37.62 2.38
N ALA A 542 -41.08 38.01 3.67
CA ALA A 542 -42.25 38.43 4.46
C ALA A 542 -42.90 39.73 3.93
N GLN A 543 -42.18 40.51 3.12
CA GLN A 543 -42.67 41.71 2.45
C GLN A 543 -43.25 41.43 1.05
N SER A 544 -43.21 40.17 0.59
CA SER A 544 -43.77 39.74 -0.69
C SER A 544 -45.28 39.48 -0.59
N ALA A 545 -45.96 39.44 -1.74
CA ALA A 545 -47.41 39.27 -1.82
C ALA A 545 -47.92 37.89 -1.35
N GLN A 546 -47.03 36.89 -1.21
CA GLN A 546 -47.33 35.56 -0.68
C GLN A 546 -46.19 35.09 0.24
N PRO A 547 -46.27 35.34 1.56
CA PRO A 547 -45.19 35.00 2.47
C PRO A 547 -45.09 33.48 2.68
N THR A 548 -44.01 32.89 2.22
CA THR A 548 -43.57 31.53 2.57
C THR A 548 -42.46 31.55 3.62
N LYS A 549 -42.34 30.45 4.38
CA LYS A 549 -41.22 30.27 5.31
C LYS A 549 -39.99 29.91 4.49
N LEU A 550 -38.92 30.70 4.60
CA LEU A 550 -37.65 30.47 3.91
C LEU A 550 -37.11 29.11 4.34
N GLN A 551 -37.07 28.16 3.40
CA GLN A 551 -36.36 26.90 3.58
C GLN A 551 -34.98 27.06 2.95
N ILE A 552 -33.94 26.99 3.78
CA ILE A 552 -32.57 26.96 3.31
C ILE A 552 -32.35 25.59 2.68
N PRO A 553 -32.13 25.50 1.35
CA PRO A 553 -32.02 24.22 0.68
C PRO A 553 -30.72 23.55 1.10
N ASN A 554 -30.79 22.26 1.45
CA ASN A 554 -29.59 21.44 1.57
C ASN A 554 -29.16 20.92 0.18
N SER A 555 -28.09 20.13 0.13
CA SER A 555 -27.62 19.52 -1.12
C SER A 555 -28.68 18.68 -1.83
N ILE A 556 -29.51 17.94 -1.10
CA ILE A 556 -30.59 17.11 -1.69
C ILE A 556 -31.61 17.99 -2.37
N ASP A 557 -31.98 19.11 -1.74
CA ASP A 557 -32.90 20.08 -2.34
C ASP A 557 -32.32 20.68 -3.63
N ASN A 558 -31.02 20.97 -3.67
CA ASN A 558 -30.33 21.46 -4.87
C ASN A 558 -30.20 20.40 -5.99
N LEU A 559 -30.44 19.12 -5.71
CA LEU A 559 -30.37 18.02 -6.69
C LEU A 559 -31.74 17.61 -7.25
N LYS A 560 -32.84 18.23 -6.81
CA LYS A 560 -34.17 17.94 -7.34
C LYS A 560 -34.26 18.34 -8.82
N ALA A 561 -34.88 17.49 -9.63
CA ALA A 561 -35.25 17.87 -10.99
C ALA A 561 -36.27 19.02 -10.95
N SER A 562 -36.10 19.99 -11.85
CA SER A 562 -36.97 21.15 -12.01
C SER A 562 -38.14 20.92 -12.96
#